data_AF-A0A7C3YA61-F1
#
_entry.id   AF-A0A7C3YA61-F1
#
_cell.length_a   1.000
_cell.length_b   1.000
_cell.length_c   1.000
_cell.angle_alpha   90.00
_cell.angle_beta   90.00
_cell.angle_gamma   90.00
#
_symmetry.space_group_name_H-M   'P 1'
#
loop_
_entity.id
_entity.type
_entity.pdbx_description
1 polymer ?
#
loop_
_entity_poly.entity_id
_entity_poly.type
_entity_poly.pdbx_seq_one_letter_code
_entity_poly.pdbx_strand_id
1 'polypeptide(L)'
;MERDNQWLKKRLAMLWQRYFPDVQIANNVFVKFGRPTKTRLGSIKFGRRKIDPNTIITINGFFMDPEIPEFVVDGVLAHELTHYAQGFCSPHQQKHPYPHYGGVVRRELVDRGLKDLLQLERKWIKENWVKYLKGKRFL
;
A
#
# COMPACT_ATOMS: atom_id res chain seq x y z
N MET A 1 -6.10 0.56 19.95
CA MET A 1 -6.61 -0.52 19.06
C MET A 1 -5.41 -1.22 18.47
N GLU A 2 -5.33 -2.54 18.59
CA GLU A 2 -4.23 -3.33 18.03
C GLU A 2 -4.36 -3.39 16.50
N ARG A 3 -3.29 -3.09 15.77
CA ARG A 3 -3.25 -3.18 14.30
C ARG A 3 -2.63 -4.50 13.90
N ASP A 4 -3.47 -5.48 13.64
CA ASP A 4 -3.08 -6.80 13.17
C ASP A 4 -3.38 -6.97 11.66
N ASN A 5 -3.10 -8.16 11.13
CA ASN A 5 -3.39 -8.48 9.73
C ASN A 5 -4.90 -8.47 9.42
N GLN A 6 -5.76 -8.72 10.40
CA GLN A 6 -7.21 -8.64 10.19
C GLN A 6 -7.66 -7.19 10.03
N TRP A 7 -7.17 -6.28 10.87
CA TRP A 7 -7.38 -4.84 10.75
C TRP A 7 -6.89 -4.35 9.37
N LEU A 8 -5.69 -4.75 8.97
CA LEU A 8 -5.13 -4.34 7.67
C LEU A 8 -5.95 -4.85 6.48
N LYS A 9 -6.47 -6.08 6.57
CA LYS A 9 -7.40 -6.64 5.56
C LYS A 9 -8.69 -5.83 5.47
N LYS A 10 -9.26 -5.41 6.60
CA LYS A 10 -10.45 -4.55 6.62
C LYS A 10 -10.16 -3.17 6.00
N ARG A 11 -8.99 -2.58 6.26
CA ARG A 11 -8.54 -1.33 5.61
C ARG A 11 -8.48 -1.48 4.09
N LEU A 12 -7.82 -2.53 3.60
CA LEU A 12 -7.73 -2.78 2.16
C LEU A 12 -9.11 -2.95 1.53
N ALA A 13 -10.00 -3.73 2.16
CA ALA A 13 -11.36 -3.93 1.64
C ALA A 13 -12.15 -2.62 1.54
N MET A 14 -12.07 -1.76 2.57
CA MET A 14 -12.71 -0.45 2.56
C MET A 14 -12.17 0.46 1.45
N LEU A 15 -10.84 0.54 1.30
CA LEU A 15 -10.21 1.33 0.24
C LEU A 15 -10.60 0.82 -1.16
N TRP A 16 -10.61 -0.50 -1.33
CA TRP A 16 -10.99 -1.12 -2.60
C TRP A 16 -12.44 -0.80 -2.96
N GLN A 17 -13.38 -1.05 -2.04
CA GLN A 17 -14.80 -0.81 -2.27
C GLN A 17 -15.09 0.66 -2.61
N ARG A 18 -14.39 1.59 -1.94
CA ARG A 18 -14.64 3.02 -2.09
C ARG A 18 -13.98 3.65 -3.32
N TYR A 19 -12.74 3.27 -3.62
CA TYR A 19 -11.91 3.99 -4.60
C TYR A 19 -11.50 3.15 -5.81
N PHE A 20 -11.66 1.83 -5.74
CA PHE A 20 -11.35 0.89 -6.81
C PHE A 20 -12.53 -0.04 -7.16
N PRO A 21 -13.80 0.43 -7.20
CA PRO A 21 -14.95 -0.43 -7.47
C PRO A 21 -14.93 -1.03 -8.89
N ASP A 22 -14.22 -0.38 -9.81
CA ASP A 22 -13.97 -0.82 -11.19
C ASP A 22 -12.92 -1.94 -11.31
N VAL A 23 -12.09 -2.13 -10.29
CA VAL A 23 -10.97 -3.08 -10.33
C VAL A 23 -11.44 -4.45 -9.85
N GLN A 24 -11.49 -5.41 -10.77
CA GLN A 24 -11.86 -6.79 -10.47
C GLN A 24 -10.76 -7.51 -9.68
N ILE A 25 -11.15 -8.43 -8.78
CA ILE A 25 -10.20 -9.32 -8.09
C ILE A 25 -9.92 -10.51 -9.00
N ALA A 26 -8.87 -10.41 -9.84
CA ALA A 26 -8.54 -11.42 -10.86
C ALA A 26 -7.73 -12.62 -10.32
N ASN A 27 -7.21 -12.53 -9.08
CA ASN A 27 -6.48 -13.59 -8.39
C ASN A 27 -6.59 -13.38 -6.86
N ASN A 28 -6.05 -14.32 -6.08
CA ASN A 28 -6.01 -14.13 -4.63
C ASN A 28 -5.06 -12.98 -4.26
N VAL A 29 -5.61 -11.94 -3.64
CA VAL A 29 -4.83 -10.80 -3.09
C VAL A 29 -4.70 -10.95 -1.59
N PHE A 30 -3.47 -11.09 -1.11
CA PHE A 30 -3.12 -11.13 0.30
C PHE A 30 -2.53 -9.79 0.73
N VAL A 31 -2.89 -9.33 1.92
CA VAL A 31 -2.30 -8.16 2.55
C VAL A 31 -1.82 -8.50 3.95
N LYS A 32 -0.63 -8.02 4.32
CA LYS A 32 -0.06 -8.27 5.65
C LYS A 32 0.95 -7.20 6.06
N PHE A 33 1.19 -7.11 7.35
CA PHE A 33 2.38 -6.45 7.86
C PHE A 33 3.62 -7.32 7.61
N GLY A 34 4.69 -6.68 7.15
CA GLY A 34 6.00 -7.29 6.95
C GLY A 34 6.91 -7.06 8.15
N ARG A 35 8.20 -7.32 7.96
CA ARG A 35 9.23 -6.91 8.91
C ARG A 35 9.30 -5.38 8.96
N PRO A 36 9.59 -4.77 10.12
CA PRO A 36 9.86 -3.34 10.18
C PRO A 36 11.11 -2.99 9.35
N THR A 37 11.02 -1.98 8.48
CA THR A 37 12.17 -1.52 7.66
C THR A 37 12.25 -0.01 7.66
N LYS A 38 13.46 0.57 7.50
CA LYS A 38 13.62 2.04 7.55
C LYS A 38 13.26 2.73 6.24
N THR A 39 13.41 2.03 5.12
CA THR A 39 13.44 2.65 3.77
C THR A 39 12.24 2.31 2.90
N ARG A 40 11.47 1.26 3.21
CA ARG A 40 10.35 0.81 2.37
C ARG A 40 9.04 0.81 3.16
N LEU A 41 8.08 1.62 2.73
CA LEU A 41 6.79 1.77 3.41
C LEU A 41 5.78 0.67 3.01
N GLY A 42 5.80 0.27 1.76
CA GLY A 42 4.94 -0.78 1.20
C GLY A 42 5.64 -1.52 0.06
N SER A 43 5.08 -2.65 -0.34
CA SER A 43 5.46 -3.34 -1.56
C SER A 43 4.37 -4.30 -2.03
N ILE A 44 4.20 -4.42 -3.33
CA ILE A 44 3.45 -5.49 -3.98
C ILE A 44 4.40 -6.47 -4.70
N LYS A 45 4.04 -7.76 -4.70
CA LYS A 45 4.74 -8.79 -5.49
C LYS A 45 3.83 -9.97 -5.80
N PHE A 46 4.22 -10.76 -6.80
CA PHE A 46 3.66 -12.10 -6.96
C PHE A 46 4.15 -13.06 -5.87
N GLY A 47 3.30 -14.03 -5.55
CA GLY A 47 3.65 -15.22 -4.78
C GLY A 47 4.56 -16.16 -5.56
N ARG A 48 4.97 -17.26 -4.93
CA ARG A 48 5.94 -18.21 -5.51
C ARG A 48 5.38 -19.09 -6.63
N ARG A 49 4.05 -19.17 -6.78
CA ARG A 49 3.40 -20.00 -7.80
C ARG A 49 3.72 -19.42 -9.18
N LYS A 50 3.99 -20.29 -10.17
CA LYS A 50 4.26 -19.88 -11.55
C LYS A 50 2.98 -19.70 -12.36
N ILE A 51 1.99 -20.55 -12.10
CA ILE A 51 0.66 -20.51 -12.72
C ILE A 51 -0.28 -19.90 -11.68
N ASP A 52 -1.07 -18.92 -12.10
CA ASP A 52 -2.00 -18.15 -11.27
C ASP A 52 -1.38 -17.68 -9.93
N PRO A 53 -0.30 -16.89 -9.99
CA PRO A 53 0.35 -16.38 -8.80
C PRO A 53 -0.62 -15.54 -7.99
N ASN A 54 -0.63 -15.76 -6.67
CA ASN A 54 -1.27 -14.85 -5.74
C ASN A 54 -0.54 -13.48 -5.78
N THR A 55 -1.27 -12.40 -5.55
CA THR A 55 -0.66 -11.09 -5.28
C THR A 55 -0.47 -10.93 -3.77
N ILE A 56 0.67 -10.41 -3.36
CA ILE A 56 1.01 -10.16 -1.96
C ILE A 56 1.38 -8.68 -1.80
N ILE A 57 0.48 -7.92 -1.15
CA ILE A 57 0.73 -6.57 -0.66
C ILE A 57 1.32 -6.69 0.75
N THR A 58 2.46 -6.05 0.98
CA THR A 58 3.13 -6.02 2.27
C THR A 58 3.28 -4.58 2.72
N ILE A 59 2.76 -4.26 3.90
CA ILE A 59 2.93 -2.95 4.55
C ILE A 59 4.02 -3.05 5.60
N ASN A 60 4.79 -1.98 5.80
CA ASN A 60 5.89 -1.94 6.75
C ASN A 60 5.45 -2.34 8.16
N GLY A 61 6.23 -3.18 8.83
CA GLY A 61 5.91 -3.65 10.18
C GLY A 61 5.81 -2.55 11.23
N PHE A 62 6.48 -1.40 11.05
CA PHE A 62 6.31 -0.25 11.97
C PHE A 62 4.88 0.30 11.97
N PHE A 63 4.09 0.07 10.94
CA PHE A 63 2.74 0.62 10.84
C PHE A 63 1.73 -0.13 11.73
N MET A 64 2.15 -1.23 12.35
CA MET A 64 1.43 -1.87 13.46
C MET A 64 1.38 -0.96 14.69
N ASP A 65 2.35 -0.05 14.84
CA ASP A 65 2.39 0.91 15.94
C ASP A 65 1.30 1.99 15.75
N PRO A 66 0.39 2.18 16.74
CA PRO A 66 -0.65 3.19 16.66
C PRO A 66 -0.13 4.64 16.67
N GLU A 67 1.15 4.89 17.02
CA GLU A 67 1.78 6.21 16.85
C GLU A 67 1.85 6.64 15.38
N ILE A 68 1.89 5.70 14.44
CA ILE A 68 1.74 5.98 13.02
C ILE A 68 0.26 6.27 12.76
N PRO A 69 -0.13 7.42 12.20
CA PRO A 69 -1.54 7.69 11.92
C PRO A 69 -2.14 6.72 10.91
N GLU A 70 -3.43 6.41 11.07
CA GLU A 70 -4.16 5.48 10.18
C GLU A 70 -4.11 5.92 8.71
N PHE A 71 -4.23 7.22 8.44
CA PHE A 71 -4.20 7.76 7.08
C PHE A 71 -2.86 7.50 6.36
N VAL A 72 -1.76 7.35 7.10
CA VAL A 72 -0.45 6.99 6.51
C VAL A 72 -0.49 5.55 6.01
N VAL A 73 -1.10 4.65 6.79
CA VAL A 73 -1.28 3.25 6.40
C VAL A 73 -2.19 3.15 5.19
N ASP A 74 -3.29 3.90 5.18
CA ASP A 74 -4.22 3.92 4.05
C ASP A 74 -3.58 4.48 2.78
N GLY A 75 -2.79 5.55 2.88
CA GLY A 75 -2.09 6.14 1.73
C GLY A 75 -1.13 5.15 1.09
N VAL A 76 -0.37 4.40 1.89
CA VAL A 76 0.53 3.35 1.40
C VAL A 76 -0.25 2.15 0.85
N LEU A 77 -1.34 1.73 1.49
CA LEU A 77 -2.21 0.66 0.96
C LEU A 77 -2.80 1.04 -0.40
N ALA A 78 -3.32 2.26 -0.54
CA ALA A 78 -3.88 2.75 -1.78
C ALA A 78 -2.82 2.82 -2.89
N HIS A 79 -1.58 3.18 -2.54
CA HIS A 79 -0.46 3.14 -3.46
C HIS A 79 -0.20 1.73 -4.01
N GLU A 80 -0.08 0.74 -3.12
CA GLU A 80 0.12 -0.66 -3.54
C GLU A 80 -1.08 -1.23 -4.30
N LEU A 81 -2.31 -0.82 -3.95
CA LEU A 81 -3.51 -1.20 -4.67
C LEU A 81 -3.57 -0.57 -6.08
N THR A 82 -3.04 0.63 -6.25
CA THR A 82 -2.91 1.26 -7.57
C THR A 82 -1.95 0.48 -8.46
N HIS A 83 -0.86 -0.06 -7.90
CA HIS A 83 -0.01 -0.98 -8.67
C HIS A 83 -0.77 -2.19 -9.18
N TYR A 84 -1.57 -2.82 -8.31
CA TYR A 84 -2.41 -3.95 -8.71
C TYR A 84 -3.36 -3.57 -9.86
N ALA A 85 -4.07 -2.44 -9.71
CA ALA A 85 -5.03 -1.92 -10.69
C ALA A 85 -4.39 -1.56 -12.05
N GLN A 86 -3.10 -1.21 -12.05
CA GLN A 86 -2.33 -0.88 -13.26
C GLN A 86 -1.68 -2.11 -13.93
N GLY A 87 -1.89 -3.32 -13.42
CA GLY A 87 -1.31 -4.54 -13.98
C GLY A 87 0.05 -4.93 -13.39
N PHE A 88 0.54 -4.22 -12.37
CA PHE A 88 1.83 -4.56 -11.74
C PHE A 88 1.62 -5.61 -10.66
N CYS A 89 2.31 -6.74 -10.81
CA CYS A 89 2.17 -7.89 -9.90
C CYS A 89 0.69 -8.33 -9.75
N SER A 90 -0.06 -8.23 -10.84
CA SER A 90 -1.44 -8.67 -10.96
C SER A 90 -1.69 -9.32 -12.34
N PRO A 91 -2.77 -10.10 -12.51
CA PRO A 91 -3.13 -10.68 -13.81
C PRO A 91 -3.70 -9.66 -14.81
N HIS A 92 -3.93 -8.41 -14.39
CA HIS A 92 -4.48 -7.39 -15.28
C HIS A 92 -3.46 -6.98 -16.34
N GLN A 93 -3.96 -6.53 -17.50
CA GLN A 93 -3.10 -5.96 -18.52
C GLN A 93 -2.34 -4.75 -17.96
N GLN A 94 -1.02 -4.77 -18.15
CA GLN A 94 -0.15 -3.70 -17.69
C GLN A 94 -0.42 -2.41 -18.47
N LYS A 95 -0.88 -1.37 -17.76
CA LYS A 95 -1.28 -0.08 -18.38
C LYS A 95 -0.08 0.79 -18.78
N HIS A 96 1.08 0.58 -18.16
CA HIS A 96 2.29 1.38 -18.38
C HIS A 96 3.54 0.51 -18.30
N PRO A 97 4.62 0.79 -19.07
CA PRO A 97 5.85 -0.01 -19.02
C PRO A 97 6.50 -0.09 -17.62
N TYR A 98 6.38 0.97 -16.81
CA TYR A 98 6.98 1.03 -15.47
C TYR A 98 6.03 1.63 -14.42
N PRO A 99 6.08 1.16 -13.16
CA PRO A 99 5.11 1.48 -12.10
C PRO A 99 5.08 2.94 -11.62
N HIS A 100 6.06 3.77 -11.97
CA HIS A 100 6.08 5.19 -11.55
C HIS A 100 6.43 6.15 -12.68
N TYR A 101 6.51 5.66 -13.92
CA TYR A 101 6.91 6.49 -15.05
C TYR A 101 5.94 7.67 -15.20
N GLY A 102 6.47 8.90 -15.22
CA GLY A 102 5.65 10.11 -15.30
C GLY A 102 4.63 10.27 -14.16
N GLY A 103 4.84 9.64 -12.99
CA GLY A 103 3.93 9.76 -11.84
C GLY A 103 2.55 9.13 -12.06
N VAL A 104 2.44 8.08 -12.88
CA VAL A 104 1.17 7.39 -13.20
C VAL A 104 0.40 6.95 -11.96
N VAL A 105 1.06 6.39 -10.94
CA VAL A 105 0.39 6.01 -9.68
C VAL A 105 -0.18 7.22 -8.96
N ARG A 106 0.58 8.32 -8.89
CA ARG A 106 0.11 9.56 -8.27
C ARG A 106 -1.10 10.12 -9.01
N ARG A 107 -1.08 10.11 -10.34
CA ARG A 107 -2.19 10.58 -11.16
C ARG A 107 -3.44 9.73 -10.92
N GLU A 108 -3.33 8.41 -11.00
CA GLU A 108 -4.47 7.52 -10.75
C GLU A 108 -5.04 7.66 -9.32
N LEU A 109 -4.19 7.81 -8.29
CA LEU A 109 -4.67 8.11 -6.95
C LEU A 109 -5.46 9.43 -6.88
N VAL A 110 -4.97 10.48 -7.54
CA VAL A 110 -5.66 11.78 -7.60
C VAL A 110 -6.99 11.65 -8.34
N ASP A 111 -6.99 10.97 -9.49
CA ASP A 111 -8.18 10.77 -10.32
C ASP A 111 -9.25 9.93 -9.59
N ARG A 112 -8.82 9.02 -8.71
CA ARG A 112 -9.69 8.26 -7.80
C ARG A 112 -10.14 9.03 -6.56
N GLY A 113 -9.83 10.32 -6.44
CA GLY A 113 -10.26 11.16 -5.32
C GLY A 113 -9.42 11.04 -4.04
N LEU A 114 -8.22 10.45 -4.11
CA LEU A 114 -7.32 10.24 -2.97
C LEU A 114 -6.25 11.33 -2.82
N LYS A 115 -6.45 12.50 -3.47
CA LYS A 115 -5.48 13.61 -3.46
C LYS A 115 -5.12 14.06 -2.05
N ASP A 116 -6.11 14.29 -1.20
CA ASP A 116 -5.89 14.81 0.16
C ASP A 116 -5.20 13.76 1.04
N LEU A 117 -5.61 12.49 0.92
CA LEU A 117 -4.95 11.39 1.61
C LEU A 117 -3.47 11.31 1.24
N LEU A 118 -3.15 11.37 -0.05
CA LEU A 118 -1.78 11.36 -0.55
C LEU A 118 -0.97 12.56 -0.06
N GLN A 119 -1.57 13.75 0.03
CA GLN A 119 -0.89 14.93 0.55
C GLN A 119 -0.59 14.79 2.05
N LEU A 120 -1.56 14.31 2.84
CA LEU A 120 -1.41 14.09 4.28
C LEU A 120 -0.36 13.02 4.58
N GLU A 121 -0.42 11.87 3.90
CA GLU A 121 0.55 10.78 4.04
C GLU A 121 1.97 11.26 3.74
N ARG A 122 2.18 11.89 2.57
CA ARG A 122 3.51 12.40 2.19
C ARG A 122 4.03 13.46 3.15
N LYS A 123 3.18 14.37 3.62
CA LYS A 123 3.56 15.38 4.60
C LYS A 123 4.00 14.72 5.90
N TRP A 124 3.20 13.79 6.41
CA TRP A 124 3.51 13.10 7.66
C TRP A 124 4.82 12.32 7.56
N ILE A 125 5.02 11.55 6.48
CA ILE A 125 6.27 10.79 6.26
C ILE A 125 7.47 11.73 6.22
N LYS A 126 7.39 12.84 5.47
CA LYS A 126 8.49 13.81 5.35
C LYS A 126 8.87 14.42 6.70
N GLU A 127 7.88 14.77 7.52
CA GLU A 127 8.10 15.54 8.76
C GLU A 127 8.40 14.65 9.98
N ASN A 128 7.89 13.41 9.99
CA ASN A 128 7.83 12.59 11.20
C ASN A 128 8.59 11.26 11.08
N TRP A 129 8.75 10.68 9.87
CA TRP A 129 9.27 9.32 9.73
C TRP A 129 10.67 9.14 10.34
N VAL A 130 11.59 10.05 10.05
CA VAL A 130 12.97 10.01 10.58
C VAL A 130 12.96 10.16 12.10
N LYS A 131 12.10 11.01 12.66
CA LYS A 131 11.98 11.22 14.11
C LYS A 131 11.42 9.97 14.79
N TYR A 132 10.34 9.42 14.24
CA TYR A 132 9.73 8.17 14.68
C TYR A 132 10.77 7.03 14.71
N LEU A 133 11.53 6.86 13.62
CA LEU A 133 12.58 5.82 13.55
C LEU A 133 13.70 6.02 14.57
N LYS A 134 14.09 7.25 14.91
CA LYS A 134 15.09 7.51 15.96
C LYS A 134 14.57 7.13 17.35
N GLY A 135 13.27 7.30 17.60
CA GLY A 135 12.62 6.94 18.87
C GLY A 135 12.48 5.43 19.06
N LYS A 136 12.46 4.65 17.98
CA LYS A 136 12.50 3.19 18.05
C LYS A 136 13.95 2.74 18.18
N ARG A 137 14.39 2.50 19.43
CA ARG A 137 15.68 1.85 19.73
C ARG A 137 15.72 0.51 18.98
N PHE A 138 16.51 0.45 17.91
CA PHE A 138 16.76 -0.82 17.24
C PHE A 138 17.72 -1.63 18.09
N LEU A 139 17.34 -2.88 18.39
CA LEU A 139 18.27 -3.94 18.76
C LEU A 139 19.41 -4.02 17.74
#